data_AF-A0A7K4R9P6-F1
#
_entry.id   AF-A0A7K4R9P6-F1
#
_cell.length_a   1.000
_cell.length_b   1.000
_cell.length_c   1.000
_cell.angle_alpha   90.00
_cell.angle_beta   90.00
_cell.angle_gamma   90.00
#
_symmetry.space_group_name_H-M   'P 1'
#
loop_
_entity.id
_entity.type
_entity.pdbx_description
1 polymer ?
#
loop_
_entity_poly.entity_id
_entity_poly.type
_entity_poly.pdbx_seq_one_letter_code
_entity_poly.pdbx_strand_id
1 'polypeptide(L)'
;CFNSGFSCDKCDFETNLCKALYEFNPSGWIRRNGQSGIGPPYSDHNGNESTYFLSLSPEMESSSATLRTNVFLPTDEEHVCQIRFHYWVSGTLMVGLQKHSEDTVTNIWQVSRELQSQWKTNTITINSTKKFEV
;
A
#
# COMPACT_ATOMS: atom_id res chain seq x y z
N CYS A 1 -12.91 -4.09 -0.84
CA CYS A 1 -12.84 -4.87 0.42
C CYS A 1 -13.71 -4.19 1.45
N PHE A 2 -14.41 -4.94 2.31
CA PHE A 2 -15.36 -4.39 3.27
C PHE A 2 -14.72 -4.21 4.64
N ASN A 3 -14.99 -3.08 5.28
CA ASN A 3 -14.70 -2.84 6.69
C ASN A 3 -16.04 -2.61 7.41
N SER A 4 -16.13 -2.86 8.72
CA SER A 4 -17.34 -2.81 9.55
C SER A 4 -17.98 -1.41 9.73
N GLY A 5 -17.78 -0.50 8.78
CA GLY A 5 -18.38 0.84 8.82
C GLY A 5 -18.26 1.68 7.56
N PHE A 6 -17.46 1.30 6.55
CA PHE A 6 -17.30 2.06 5.31
C PHE A 6 -16.95 1.15 4.12
N SER A 7 -17.37 1.54 2.92
CA SER A 7 -16.70 1.19 1.67
C SER A 7 -15.21 1.52 1.84
N CYS A 8 -14.31 0.63 1.42
CA CYS A 8 -12.89 0.97 1.33
C CYS A 8 -12.74 2.05 0.24
N ASP A 9 -12.87 3.31 0.63
CA ASP A 9 -12.68 4.44 -0.25
C ASP A 9 -11.28 4.40 -0.85
N LYS A 10 -11.18 4.83 -2.11
CA LYS A 10 -9.91 4.96 -2.82
C LYS A 10 -8.96 5.80 -1.96
N CYS A 11 -7.79 5.24 -1.65
CA CYS A 11 -6.73 5.97 -0.99
C CYS A 11 -5.76 6.51 -2.04
N ASP A 12 -5.87 7.80 -2.36
CA ASP A 12 -5.03 8.49 -3.34
C ASP A 12 -3.94 9.38 -2.70
N PHE A 13 -3.93 9.51 -1.38
CA PHE A 13 -2.98 10.31 -0.62
C PHE A 13 -3.04 11.82 -0.86
N GLU A 14 -4.04 12.35 -1.57
CA GLU A 14 -4.04 13.78 -1.94
C GLU A 14 -4.30 14.71 -0.76
N THR A 15 -5.07 14.27 0.23
CA THR A 15 -5.43 15.10 1.39
C THR A 15 -4.83 14.60 2.71
N ASN A 16 -4.64 13.29 2.86
CA ASN A 16 -4.13 12.66 4.08
C ASN A 16 -3.64 11.24 3.78
N LEU A 17 -3.13 10.53 4.80
CA LEU A 17 -2.69 9.13 4.70
C LEU A 17 -3.84 8.11 4.63
N CYS A 18 -5.07 8.57 4.41
CA CYS A 18 -6.31 7.80 4.48
C CYS A 18 -6.56 7.23 5.88
N LYS A 19 -7.82 7.20 6.29
CA LYS A 19 -8.20 6.59 7.58
C LYS A 19 -7.78 5.13 7.66
N ALA A 20 -7.70 4.45 6.52
CA ALA A 20 -7.29 3.06 6.42
C ALA A 20 -5.84 2.79 6.85
N LEU A 21 -4.96 3.80 6.96
CA LEU A 21 -3.54 3.61 7.27
C LEU A 21 -3.08 4.41 8.49
N TYR A 22 -4.00 5.18 9.08
CA TYR A 22 -3.68 6.23 10.06
C TYR A 22 -3.30 5.68 11.44
N GLU A 23 -3.82 4.51 11.83
CA GLU A 23 -3.65 3.98 13.20
C GLU A 23 -2.27 3.36 13.45
N PHE A 24 -1.47 3.13 12.40
CA PHE A 24 -0.22 2.37 12.52
C PHE A 24 1.07 3.20 12.52
N ASN A 25 0.98 4.54 12.44
CA ASN A 25 2.12 5.46 12.33
C ASN A 25 3.21 4.88 11.39
N PRO A 26 3.02 4.97 10.06
CA PRO A 26 3.77 4.18 9.10
C PRO A 26 5.24 4.59 9.09
N SER A 27 6.00 3.98 9.99
CA SER A 27 7.37 4.36 10.31
C SER A 27 8.20 4.17 9.05
N GLY A 28 8.73 5.28 8.52
CA GLY A 28 9.52 5.26 7.31
C GLY A 28 8.78 5.46 5.99
N TRP A 29 7.45 5.57 5.98
CA TRP A 29 6.71 6.03 4.80
C TRP A 29 6.42 7.54 4.92
N ILE A 30 6.69 8.28 3.87
CA ILE A 30 6.45 9.71 3.78
C ILE A 30 5.49 10.03 2.63
N ARG A 31 4.57 10.96 2.88
CA ARG A 31 3.71 11.54 1.85
C ARG A 31 4.47 12.68 1.18
N ARG A 32 4.78 12.53 -0.11
CA ARG A 32 5.49 13.52 -0.90
C ARG A 32 4.90 13.64 -2.30
N ASN A 33 5.39 14.61 -3.06
CA ASN A 33 5.09 14.75 -4.49
C ASN A 33 6.39 14.83 -5.29
N GLY A 34 6.27 15.05 -6.60
CA GLY A 34 7.40 15.16 -7.51
C GLY A 34 8.30 16.37 -7.26
N GLN A 35 7.71 17.43 -6.72
CA GLN A 35 8.37 18.71 -6.45
C GLN A 35 9.13 18.72 -5.13
N SER A 36 9.14 17.63 -4.36
CA SER A 36 9.78 17.56 -3.05
C SER A 36 11.31 17.51 -3.11
N GLY A 37 11.91 17.31 -4.29
CA GLY A 37 13.36 17.16 -4.45
C GLY A 37 13.92 15.82 -3.94
N ILE A 38 13.06 14.87 -3.58
CA ILE A 38 13.44 13.55 -3.04
C ILE A 38 13.44 12.51 -4.16
N GLY A 39 14.47 12.55 -5.03
CA GLY A 39 14.71 11.53 -6.05
C GLY A 39 13.51 11.13 -6.94
N PRO A 40 13.67 10.12 -7.81
CA PRO A 40 12.53 9.54 -8.52
C PRO A 40 11.61 8.76 -7.56
N PRO A 41 10.30 8.63 -7.88
CA PRO A 41 9.60 9.28 -8.99
C PRO A 41 9.40 10.78 -8.78
N TYR A 42 9.40 11.53 -9.89
CA TYR A 42 9.17 12.98 -9.95
C TYR A 42 7.73 13.35 -10.31
N SER A 43 6.82 12.38 -10.34
CA SER A 43 5.39 12.56 -10.57
C SER A 43 4.62 11.39 -9.96
N ASP A 44 3.33 11.58 -9.72
CA ASP A 44 2.43 10.47 -9.39
C ASP A 44 2.27 9.50 -10.57
N HIS A 45 1.48 8.45 -10.35
CA HIS A 45 1.18 7.41 -11.34
C HIS A 45 0.42 7.90 -12.58
N ASN A 46 -0.12 9.12 -12.56
CA ASN A 46 -0.78 9.77 -13.70
C ASN A 46 0.12 10.79 -14.40
N GLY A 47 1.36 10.99 -13.93
CA GLY A 47 2.30 11.95 -14.52
C GLY A 47 2.17 13.37 -13.98
N ASN A 48 1.48 13.59 -12.86
CA ASN A 48 1.34 14.90 -12.23
C ASN A 48 2.38 15.08 -11.10
N GLU A 49 3.18 16.14 -11.18
CA GLU A 49 4.28 16.42 -10.25
C GLU A 49 3.81 17.03 -8.92
N SER A 50 2.62 17.62 -8.89
CA SER A 50 2.09 18.33 -7.72
C SER A 50 1.18 17.47 -6.83
N THR A 51 0.67 16.36 -7.37
CA THR A 51 -0.14 15.37 -6.64
C THR A 51 0.71 14.47 -5.76
N TYR A 52 0.11 13.96 -4.68
CA TYR A 52 0.83 13.29 -3.62
C TYR A 52 0.78 11.77 -3.75
N PHE A 53 1.86 11.14 -3.31
CA PHE A 53 1.98 9.70 -3.19
C PHE A 53 2.81 9.34 -1.96
N LEU A 54 2.79 8.07 -1.59
CA LEU A 54 3.65 7.53 -0.56
C LEU A 54 4.99 7.06 -1.14
N SER A 55 6.08 7.40 -0.47
CA SER A 55 7.41 6.84 -0.73
C SER A 55 8.09 6.44 0.57
N LEU A 56 9.10 5.58 0.48
CA LEU A 56 10.00 5.37 1.60
C LEU A 56 10.79 6.65 1.89
N SER A 57 11.03 6.92 3.17
CA SER A 57 11.91 7.98 3.63
C SER A 57 13.34 7.67 3.16
N PRO A 58 14.11 8.68 2.71
CA PRO A 58 15.54 8.51 2.46
C PRO A 58 16.32 7.99 3.68
N GLU A 59 15.81 8.21 4.88
CA GLU A 59 16.41 7.69 6.13
C GLU A 59 16.26 6.16 6.26
N MET A 60 15.43 5.53 5.43
CA MET A 60 15.17 4.09 5.41
C MET A 60 15.91 3.34 4.30
N GLU A 61 16.90 3.95 3.65
CA GLU A 61 17.65 3.36 2.52
C GLU A 61 18.17 1.92 2.78
N SER A 62 18.47 1.58 4.03
CA SER A 62 18.94 0.25 4.45
C SER A 62 17.96 -0.55 5.33
N SER A 63 16.74 -0.03 5.54
CA SER A 63 15.77 -0.59 6.48
C SER A 63 14.45 -0.89 5.78
N SER A 64 13.60 -1.73 6.39
CA SER A 64 12.23 -1.93 5.93
C SER A 64 11.27 -1.02 6.68
N ALA A 65 10.18 -0.66 6.01
CA ALA A 65 9.05 0.05 6.58
C ALA A 65 7.78 -0.69 6.23
N THR A 66 6.86 -0.79 7.19
CA THR A 66 5.58 -1.46 6.98
C THR A 66 4.46 -0.43 6.96
N LEU A 67 3.60 -0.56 5.95
CA LEU A 67 2.33 0.12 5.88
C LEU A 67 1.24 -0.94 6.07
N ARG A 68 0.26 -0.65 6.94
CA ARG A 68 -0.79 -1.61 7.30
C ARG A 68 -2.16 -0.99 7.18
N THR A 69 -3.10 -1.74 6.60
CA THR A 69 -4.50 -1.32 6.52
C THR A 69 -5.25 -1.50 7.84
N ASN A 70 -6.39 -0.83 7.97
CA ASN A 70 -7.41 -1.22 8.92
C ASN A 70 -7.92 -2.65 8.62
N VAL A 71 -8.57 -3.23 9.62
CA VAL A 71 -9.11 -4.59 9.54
C VAL A 71 -10.26 -4.69 8.54
N PHE A 72 -10.13 -5.59 7.58
CA PHE A 72 -11.18 -6.01 6.66
C PHE A 72 -11.97 -7.19 7.20
N LEU A 73 -13.24 -7.27 6.80
CA LEU A 73 -14.14 -8.39 7.07
C LEU A 73 -13.82 -9.60 6.17
N PRO A 74 -14.25 -10.82 6.55
CA PRO A 74 -14.16 -11.99 5.69
C PRO A 74 -14.76 -11.76 4.30
N THR A 75 -14.25 -12.48 3.31
CA THR A 75 -14.73 -12.49 1.93
C THR A 75 -15.53 -13.75 1.65
N ASP A 76 -16.45 -13.67 0.70
CA ASP A 76 -17.18 -14.81 0.15
C ASP A 76 -17.45 -14.58 -1.36
N GLU A 77 -18.27 -15.44 -1.98
CA GLU A 77 -18.58 -15.36 -3.42
C GLU A 77 -19.31 -14.06 -3.81
N GLU A 78 -20.07 -13.47 -2.89
CA GLU A 78 -20.77 -12.20 -3.10
C GLU A 78 -19.90 -10.99 -2.71
N HIS A 79 -18.92 -11.20 -1.81
CA HIS A 79 -18.06 -10.16 -1.22
C HIS A 79 -16.58 -10.38 -1.57
N VAL A 80 -16.25 -10.25 -2.86
CA VAL A 80 -14.87 -10.34 -3.35
C VAL A 80 -14.04 -9.13 -2.91
N CYS A 81 -12.83 -9.37 -2.37
CA CYS A 81 -11.87 -8.32 -2.04
C CYS A 81 -10.76 -8.26 -3.08
N GLN A 82 -10.73 -7.17 -3.85
CA GLN A 82 -9.62 -6.83 -4.73
C GLN A 82 -8.96 -5.55 -4.25
N ILE A 83 -7.62 -5.56 -4.20
CA ILE A 83 -6.81 -4.39 -3.89
C ILE A 83 -5.96 -4.09 -5.10
N ARG A 84 -6.23 -2.93 -5.72
CA ARG A 84 -5.44 -2.41 -6.83
C ARG A 84 -4.55 -1.29 -6.31
N PHE A 85 -3.27 -1.35 -6.64
CA PHE A 85 -2.30 -0.35 -6.23
C PHE A 85 -1.32 -0.05 -7.36
N HIS A 86 -0.81 1.19 -7.33
CA HIS A 86 0.24 1.67 -8.22
C HIS A 86 1.54 1.72 -7.45
N TYR A 87 2.63 1.21 -8.04
CA TYR A 87 3.93 1.13 -7.36
C TYR A 87 5.08 1.52 -8.29
N TRP A 88 6.14 2.04 -7.69
CA TRP A 88 7.44 2.28 -8.30
C TRP A 88 8.48 1.76 -7.31
N VAL A 89 9.36 0.84 -7.73
CA VAL A 89 10.29 0.19 -6.82
C VAL A 89 11.71 0.17 -7.39
N SER A 90 12.68 0.60 -6.58
CA SER A 90 14.13 0.42 -6.80
C SER A 90 14.72 -0.69 -5.91
N GLY A 91 14.01 -1.08 -4.85
CA GLY A 91 14.36 -2.16 -3.92
C GLY A 91 13.39 -3.35 -4.00
N THR A 92 12.89 -3.78 -2.84
CA THR A 92 11.87 -4.84 -2.73
C THR A 92 10.60 -4.27 -2.14
N LEU A 93 9.45 -4.60 -2.74
CA LEU A 93 8.13 -4.30 -2.21
C LEU A 93 7.39 -5.64 -2.02
N MET A 94 6.85 -5.84 -0.83
CA MET A 94 6.08 -7.03 -0.45
C MET A 94 4.69 -6.60 0.04
N VAL A 95 3.67 -7.37 -0.31
CA VAL A 95 2.34 -7.28 0.28
C VAL A 95 2.14 -8.50 1.18
N GLY A 96 1.90 -8.22 2.46
CA GLY A 96 1.59 -9.21 3.47
C GLY A 96 0.08 -9.39 3.62
N LEU A 97 -0.33 -10.51 4.21
CA LEU A 97 -1.68 -10.75 4.68
C LEU A 97 -1.59 -11.28 6.10
N GLN A 98 -2.18 -10.58 7.05
CA GLN A 98 -2.33 -11.05 8.42
C GLN A 98 -3.81 -11.32 8.72
N LYS A 99 -4.14 -12.58 9.03
CA LYS A 99 -5.49 -12.95 9.47
C LYS A 99 -5.56 -12.84 10.99
N HIS A 100 -6.62 -12.29 11.56
CA HIS A 100 -6.73 -12.01 13.00
C HIS A 100 -6.60 -13.23 13.93
N SER A 101 -6.78 -14.45 13.43
CA SER A 101 -6.57 -15.68 14.21
C SER A 101 -5.14 -16.20 14.15
N GLU A 102 -4.28 -15.54 13.38
CA GLU A 102 -2.94 -15.99 13.01
C GLU A 102 -1.95 -14.86 13.35
N ASP A 103 -0.91 -15.20 14.12
CA ASP A 103 0.12 -14.23 14.50
C ASP A 103 1.16 -14.02 13.38
N THR A 104 1.03 -14.73 12.26
CA THR A 104 1.98 -14.70 11.15
C THR A 104 1.46 -13.85 9.99
N VAL A 105 2.35 -13.02 9.46
CA VAL A 105 2.13 -12.32 8.19
C VAL A 105 2.55 -13.25 7.05
N THR A 106 1.61 -13.57 6.17
CA THR A 106 1.89 -14.38 4.96
C THR A 106 2.20 -13.46 3.79
N ASN A 107 3.30 -13.70 3.08
CA ASN A 107 3.58 -12.99 1.84
C ASN A 107 2.66 -13.50 0.73
N ILE A 108 1.82 -12.61 0.19
CA ILE A 108 0.86 -12.93 -0.88
C ILE A 108 1.27 -12.33 -2.23
N TRP A 109 2.20 -11.38 -2.25
CA TRP A 109 2.76 -10.81 -3.46
C TRP A 109 4.08 -10.09 -3.14
N GLN A 110 5.07 -10.20 -4.03
CA GLN A 110 6.31 -9.46 -3.91
C GLN A 110 6.90 -9.11 -5.28
N VAL A 111 7.71 -8.06 -5.29
CA VAL A 111 8.55 -7.67 -6.42
C VAL A 111 9.90 -7.17 -5.90
N SER A 112 10.99 -7.53 -6.57
CA SER A 112 12.34 -7.07 -6.26
C SER A 112 13.00 -6.54 -7.52
N ARG A 113 13.69 -5.40 -7.40
CA ARG A 113 14.57 -4.79 -8.42
C ARG A 113 14.02 -4.89 -9.83
N GLU A 114 13.17 -3.95 -10.17
CA GLU A 114 12.63 -3.81 -11.52
C GLU A 114 13.62 -3.10 -12.44
N LEU A 115 13.84 -3.63 -13.64
CA LEU A 115 14.79 -3.08 -14.62
C LEU A 115 14.36 -1.71 -15.16
N GLN A 116 13.07 -1.39 -15.11
CA GLN A 116 12.52 -0.15 -15.64
C GLN A 116 11.96 0.70 -14.49
N SER A 117 12.49 1.90 -14.34
CA SER A 117 12.02 2.89 -13.38
C SER A 117 10.75 3.57 -13.92
N GLN A 118 9.61 2.93 -13.72
CA GLN A 118 8.30 3.44 -14.11
C GLN A 118 7.22 3.00 -13.13
N TRP A 119 6.12 3.74 -13.11
CA TRP A 119 4.91 3.34 -12.40
C TRP A 119 4.32 2.08 -13.02
N LYS A 120 4.03 1.09 -12.17
CA LYS A 120 3.32 -0.14 -12.53
C LYS A 120 2.04 -0.24 -11.72
N THR A 121 1.13 -1.09 -12.20
CA THR A 121 -0.13 -1.39 -11.52
C THR A 121 -0.19 -2.87 -11.22
N ASN A 122 -0.61 -3.23 -10.01
CA ASN A 122 -0.96 -4.60 -9.68
C ASN A 122 -2.35 -4.65 -9.05
N THR A 123 -3.02 -5.80 -9.18
CA THR A 123 -4.28 -6.09 -8.49
C THR A 123 -4.17 -7.44 -7.84
N ILE A 124 -4.29 -7.49 -6.52
CA ILE A 124 -4.36 -8.72 -5.75
C ILE A 124 -5.81 -9.02 -5.40
N THR A 125 -6.17 -10.30 -5.43
CA THR A 125 -7.47 -10.78 -4.94
C THR A 125 -7.21 -11.51 -3.63
N ILE A 126 -7.92 -11.12 -2.57
CA ILE A 126 -7.78 -11.73 -1.25
C ILE A 126 -9.01 -12.57 -0.99
N ASN A 127 -8.77 -13.82 -0.61
CA ASN A 127 -9.79 -14.75 -0.15
C ASN A 127 -9.48 -15.14 1.30
N SER A 128 -10.33 -14.72 2.23
CA SER A 128 -10.17 -15.02 3.65
C SER A 128 -11.52 -15.24 4.32
N THR A 129 -11.68 -16.38 5.00
CA THR A 129 -12.84 -16.69 5.84
C THR A 129 -12.79 -16.03 7.22
N LYS A 130 -11.72 -15.26 7.49
CA LYS A 130 -11.45 -14.57 8.76
C LYS A 130 -11.18 -13.10 8.50
N LYS A 131 -11.37 -12.25 9.51
CA LYS A 131 -10.93 -10.84 9.46
C LYS A 131 -9.43 -10.76 9.17
N PHE A 132 -9.01 -9.78 8.40
CA PHE A 132 -7.62 -9.67 7.95
C PHE A 132 -7.18 -8.23 7.74
N GLU A 133 -5.87 -8.02 7.73
CA GLU A 133 -5.20 -6.78 7.38
C GLU A 133 -4.14 -7.07 6.31
N VAL A 134 -3.80 -6.04 5.55
CA VAL A 134 -2.85 -6.07 4.44
C VAL A 134 -1.70 -5.10 4.70
#